data_AF-A0A814CVJ1-F1
#
_entry.id   AF-A0A814CVJ1-F1
#
_cell.length_a   1.000
_cell.length_b   1.000
_cell.length_c   1.000
_cell.angle_alpha   90.00
_cell.angle_beta   90.00
_cell.angle_gamma   90.00
#
_symmetry.space_group_name_H-M   'P 1'
#
loop_
_entity.id
_entity.type
_entity.pdbx_description
1 polymer ?
#
loop_
_entity_poly.entity_id
_entity_poly.type
_entity_poly.pdbx_seq_one_letter_code
_entity_poly.pdbx_strand_id
1 'polypeptide(L)'
;MTVADTTTLSSDEESSTTAVSSDKESSTTAASTDEGSSTTVLSSDEESPTTALSGDEQSPTTVLSSDEQSPTTALSADEHTPTTVLSSDEESPTTALSSDEQSPTTVLSGDEQSPTTVLSSDEQSPTTVLSGDEQLPTTVLSSDEQSPTIVL
;
A
#
# COMPACT_ATOMS: atom_id res chain seq x y z
N MET A 1 4.91 -22.19 -14.41
CA MET A 1 6.08 -21.29 -14.48
C MET A 1 5.51 -19.92 -14.74
N THR A 2 5.03 -19.33 -13.66
CA THR A 2 4.35 -18.06 -13.64
C THR A 2 5.34 -16.97 -14.05
N VAL A 3 4.99 -16.18 -15.06
CA VAL A 3 5.77 -15.01 -15.44
C VAL A 3 5.29 -13.85 -14.59
N ALA A 4 6.01 -13.56 -13.52
CA ALA A 4 5.79 -12.31 -12.78
C ALA A 4 6.23 -11.15 -13.67
N ASP A 5 5.30 -10.29 -14.03
CA ASP A 5 5.62 -9.06 -14.74
C ASP A 5 6.24 -8.08 -13.74
N THR A 6 7.54 -7.80 -13.91
CA THR A 6 8.31 -6.87 -13.06
C THR A 6 8.44 -5.51 -13.74
N THR A 7 7.88 -4.47 -13.12
CA THR A 7 7.99 -3.09 -13.56
C THR A 7 8.89 -2.32 -12.59
N THR A 8 10.01 -1.78 -13.09
CA THR A 8 10.93 -0.94 -12.31
C THR A 8 10.94 0.48 -12.86
N LEU A 9 10.68 1.46 -12.01
CA LEU A 9 10.61 2.86 -12.38
C LEU A 9 11.57 3.69 -11.52
N SER A 10 12.24 4.64 -12.15
CA SER A 10 13.04 5.66 -11.48
C SER A 10 12.73 7.00 -12.14
N SER A 11 12.50 8.04 -11.35
CA SER A 11 12.18 9.37 -11.86
C SER A 11 12.80 10.44 -10.97
N ASP A 12 13.34 11.46 -11.63
CA ASP A 12 13.88 12.72 -11.09
C ASP A 12 12.79 13.83 -11.11
N GLU A 13 11.57 13.46 -11.52
CA GLU A 13 10.43 14.36 -11.75
C GLU A 13 9.48 14.31 -10.55
N GLU A 14 8.96 15.47 -10.12
CA GLU A 14 8.04 15.63 -8.97
C GLU A 14 6.73 14.79 -9.02
N SER A 15 6.40 14.14 -10.14
CA SER A 15 5.26 13.22 -10.16
C SER A 15 5.32 12.17 -11.26
N SER A 16 4.85 10.97 -10.92
CA SER A 16 4.74 9.84 -11.85
C SER A 16 3.42 9.10 -11.67
N THR A 17 2.85 8.58 -12.76
CA THR A 17 1.62 7.79 -12.73
C THR A 17 1.82 6.48 -13.48
N THR A 18 1.60 5.37 -12.78
CA THR A 18 1.77 4.01 -13.31
C THR A 18 0.43 3.29 -13.25
N ALA A 19 -0.01 2.76 -14.38
CA ALA A 19 -1.17 1.88 -14.45
C ALA A 19 -0.73 0.54 -15.06
N VAL A 20 -0.93 -0.55 -14.32
CA VAL A 20 -0.66 -1.92 -14.80
C VAL A 20 -1.96 -2.71 -14.70
N SER A 21 -2.26 -3.47 -15.75
CA SER A 21 -3.29 -4.50 -15.71
C SER A 21 -2.68 -5.80 -16.17
N SER A 22 -3.04 -6.92 -15.53
CA SER A 22 -2.38 -8.21 -15.73
C SER A 22 -3.36 -9.37 -15.55
N ASP A 23 -3.52 -10.17 -16.61
CA ASP A 23 -4.10 -11.51 -16.57
C ASP A 23 -3.01 -12.54 -16.16
N LYS A 24 -2.36 -12.33 -14.99
CA LYS A 24 -1.30 -13.22 -14.45
C LYS A 24 -1.34 -13.32 -12.92
N GLU A 25 -1.15 -14.55 -12.40
CA GLU A 25 -1.14 -14.91 -10.97
C GLU A 25 -0.27 -14.03 -10.03
N SER A 26 0.71 -13.25 -10.54
CA SER A 26 1.48 -12.30 -9.73
C SER A 26 2.16 -11.20 -10.57
N SER A 27 2.27 -10.00 -9.99
CA SER A 27 3.00 -8.85 -10.55
C SER A 27 3.85 -8.18 -9.48
N THR A 28 4.95 -7.53 -9.88
CA THR A 28 5.81 -6.77 -8.97
C THR A 28 6.12 -5.39 -9.54
N THR A 29 5.73 -4.33 -8.84
CA THR A 29 6.08 -2.95 -9.18
C THR A 29 7.05 -2.40 -8.14
N ALA A 30 8.18 -1.87 -8.60
CA ALA A 30 9.14 -1.14 -7.78
C ALA A 30 9.35 0.26 -8.37
N ALA A 31 9.23 1.32 -7.55
CA ALA A 31 9.54 2.67 -7.99
C ALA A 31 10.42 3.42 -6.97
N SER A 32 11.31 4.26 -7.47
CA SER A 32 12.13 5.15 -6.65
C SER A 32 12.15 6.56 -7.21
N THR A 33 11.88 7.56 -6.37
CA THR A 33 11.82 8.98 -6.72
C THR A 33 12.57 9.78 -5.67
N ASP A 34 13.28 10.83 -6.07
CA ASP A 34 13.95 11.77 -5.14
C ASP A 34 12.83 12.51 -4.37
N GLU A 35 12.13 13.38 -5.08
CA GLU A 35 11.08 14.27 -4.57
C GLU A 35 9.73 14.02 -5.26
N GLY A 36 8.61 14.11 -4.54
CA GLY A 36 7.28 14.31 -5.16
C GLY A 36 6.15 13.33 -4.83
N SER A 37 5.30 13.02 -5.82
CA SER A 37 4.11 12.16 -5.64
C SER A 37 3.92 11.15 -6.77
N SER A 38 3.95 9.86 -6.40
CA SER A 38 3.72 8.73 -7.29
C SER A 38 2.30 8.16 -7.12
N THR A 39 1.59 7.93 -8.23
CA THR A 39 0.33 7.16 -8.22
C THR A 39 0.53 5.83 -8.92
N THR A 40 0.26 4.72 -8.23
CA THR A 40 0.28 3.36 -8.78
C THR A 40 -1.13 2.77 -8.75
N VAL A 41 -1.65 2.39 -9.91
CA VAL A 41 -2.94 1.70 -10.07
C VAL A 41 -2.67 0.31 -10.63
N LEU A 42 -3.02 -0.73 -9.88
CA LEU A 42 -2.99 -2.12 -10.37
C LEU A 42 -4.41 -2.66 -10.43
N SER A 43 -4.74 -3.38 -11.50
CA SER A 43 -6.00 -4.11 -11.63
C SER A 43 -5.76 -5.50 -12.21
N SER A 44 -6.13 -6.54 -11.46
CA SER A 44 -5.91 -7.93 -11.82
C SER A 44 -7.16 -8.78 -11.60
N ASP A 45 -7.39 -9.72 -12.50
CA ASP A 45 -8.36 -10.83 -12.37
C ASP A 45 -7.78 -11.96 -11.48
N GLU A 46 -6.62 -11.72 -10.86
CA GLU A 46 -5.74 -12.73 -10.26
C GLU A 46 -4.92 -12.16 -9.09
N GLU A 47 -4.15 -13.07 -8.49
CA GLU A 47 -3.96 -13.23 -7.06
C GLU A 47 -3.00 -12.22 -6.39
N SER A 48 -1.69 -12.44 -6.35
CA SER A 48 -0.81 -11.72 -5.39
C SER A 48 0.07 -10.61 -6.01
N PRO A 49 -0.34 -9.32 -6.03
CA PRO A 49 0.51 -8.21 -6.44
C PRO A 49 1.44 -7.74 -5.31
N THR A 50 2.66 -7.33 -5.67
CA THR A 50 3.63 -6.71 -4.74
C THR A 50 4.05 -5.33 -5.23
N THR A 51 3.99 -4.32 -4.35
CA THR A 51 4.42 -2.95 -4.62
C THR A 51 5.48 -2.50 -3.62
N ALA A 52 6.59 -1.95 -4.11
CA ALA A 52 7.65 -1.36 -3.29
C ALA A 52 7.97 0.06 -3.77
N LEU A 53 7.84 1.08 -2.91
CA LEU A 53 8.19 2.47 -3.25
C LEU A 53 9.23 3.02 -2.26
N SER A 54 10.13 3.89 -2.73
CA SER A 54 11.09 4.59 -1.86
C SER A 54 11.48 5.97 -2.39
N GLY A 55 11.75 6.91 -1.50
CA GLY A 55 12.22 8.28 -1.83
C GLY A 55 12.53 9.08 -0.57
N ASP A 56 12.78 10.38 -0.66
CA ASP A 56 13.08 11.23 0.51
C ASP A 56 11.80 11.95 1.00
N GLU A 57 11.22 12.87 0.22
CA GLU A 57 9.93 13.54 0.53
C GLU A 57 8.80 13.03 -0.41
N GLN A 58 7.88 12.18 0.09
CA GLN A 58 6.95 11.44 -0.79
C GLN A 58 5.49 11.34 -0.33
N SER A 59 4.56 11.59 -1.26
CA SER A 59 3.11 11.37 -1.08
C SER A 59 2.57 10.31 -2.06
N PRO A 60 2.83 9.00 -1.84
CA PRO A 60 2.41 7.96 -2.78
C PRO A 60 0.94 7.60 -2.60
N THR A 61 0.26 7.35 -3.73
CA THR A 61 -1.09 6.77 -3.75
C THR A 61 -1.06 5.41 -4.45
N THR A 62 -1.48 4.36 -3.75
CA THR A 62 -1.61 3.01 -4.30
C THR A 62 -3.08 2.64 -4.36
N VAL A 63 -3.59 2.28 -5.53
CA VAL A 63 -4.95 1.78 -5.74
C VAL A 63 -4.85 0.37 -6.32
N LEU A 64 -5.34 -0.63 -5.59
CA LEU A 64 -5.43 -2.01 -6.07
C LEU A 64 -6.90 -2.42 -6.20
N SER A 65 -7.21 -3.20 -7.23
CA SER A 65 -8.52 -3.84 -7.39
C SER A 65 -8.31 -5.25 -7.93
N SER A 66 -8.88 -6.21 -7.21
CA SER A 66 -8.67 -7.65 -7.36
C SER A 66 -9.97 -8.37 -6.99
N ASP A 67 -10.25 -9.54 -7.56
CA ASP A 67 -11.45 -10.29 -7.19
C ASP A 67 -11.26 -11.16 -5.90
N GLU A 68 -10.04 -11.59 -5.48
CA GLU A 68 -9.91 -12.74 -4.52
C GLU A 68 -8.72 -12.80 -3.47
N GLN A 69 -7.86 -11.78 -3.20
CA GLN A 69 -6.48 -12.10 -2.67
C GLN A 69 -5.63 -11.20 -1.71
N SER A 70 -4.29 -11.34 -1.72
CA SER A 70 -3.35 -10.93 -0.64
C SER A 70 -2.22 -9.99 -1.15
N PRO A 71 -2.47 -8.70 -1.37
CA PRO A 71 -1.47 -7.77 -1.85
C PRO A 71 -0.44 -7.44 -0.77
N THR A 72 0.80 -7.18 -1.20
CA THR A 72 1.87 -6.71 -0.31
C THR A 72 2.37 -5.33 -0.76
N THR A 73 2.32 -4.35 0.14
CA THR A 73 2.84 -2.99 -0.09
C THR A 73 3.94 -2.66 0.92
N ALA A 74 5.10 -2.22 0.44
CA ALA A 74 6.23 -1.78 1.26
C ALA A 74 6.67 -0.36 0.87
N LEU A 75 6.66 0.59 1.79
CA LEU A 75 7.02 2.00 1.54
C LEU A 75 8.10 2.47 2.53
N SER A 76 9.08 3.25 2.05
CA SER A 76 10.20 3.76 2.85
C SER A 76 10.59 5.18 2.42
N ALA A 77 10.60 6.15 3.33
CA ALA A 77 11.05 7.52 3.07
C ALA A 77 11.61 8.21 4.32
N ASP A 78 11.91 9.52 4.25
CA ASP A 78 12.19 10.39 5.42
C ASP A 78 10.85 10.98 5.92
N GLU A 79 10.06 11.60 5.02
CA GLU A 79 8.69 12.09 5.27
C GLU A 79 7.65 11.42 4.36
N HIS A 80 6.53 10.92 4.93
CA HIS A 80 5.56 10.13 4.17
C HIS A 80 4.07 10.34 4.55
N THR A 81 3.21 10.59 3.55
CA THR A 81 1.73 10.58 3.70
C THR A 81 1.05 9.58 2.75
N PRO A 82 1.37 8.28 2.87
CA PRO A 82 0.91 7.29 1.89
C PRO A 82 -0.60 7.06 1.99
N THR A 83 -1.26 6.96 0.84
CA THR A 83 -2.66 6.57 0.73
C THR A 83 -2.78 5.24 -0.01
N THR A 84 -3.32 4.22 0.65
CA THR A 84 -3.58 2.89 0.09
C THR A 84 -5.09 2.66 0.00
N VAL A 85 -5.59 2.33 -1.18
CA VAL A 85 -7.01 1.99 -1.43
C VAL A 85 -7.07 0.60 -2.04
N LEU A 86 -7.73 -0.34 -1.36
CA LEU A 86 -7.91 -1.72 -1.81
C LEU A 86 -9.41 -2.05 -1.91
N SER A 87 -9.79 -2.79 -2.96
CA SER A 87 -11.16 -3.22 -3.20
C SER A 87 -11.22 -4.63 -3.78
N SER A 88 -11.96 -5.55 -3.13
CA SER A 88 -12.17 -6.95 -3.55
C SER A 88 -13.40 -7.58 -2.88
N ASP A 89 -13.66 -8.88 -3.09
CA ASP A 89 -14.54 -9.69 -2.22
C ASP A 89 -13.79 -10.22 -0.96
N GLU A 90 -12.67 -10.94 -1.12
CA GLU A 90 -11.86 -11.53 -0.03
C GLU A 90 -10.41 -11.00 -0.06
N GLU A 91 -9.85 -10.37 1.00
CA GLU A 91 -8.40 -10.08 1.07
C GLU A 91 -7.70 -10.30 2.43
N SER A 92 -6.38 -10.52 2.38
CA SER A 92 -5.45 -10.44 3.51
C SER A 92 -4.27 -9.51 3.22
N PRO A 93 -4.51 -8.19 3.09
CA PRO A 93 -3.50 -7.26 2.61
C PRO A 93 -2.43 -6.99 3.66
N THR A 94 -1.16 -6.98 3.24
CA THR A 94 -0.01 -6.67 4.11
C THR A 94 0.61 -5.35 3.71
N THR A 95 0.65 -4.39 4.64
CA THR A 95 1.28 -3.07 4.45
C THR A 95 2.42 -2.90 5.46
N ALA A 96 3.62 -2.58 4.97
CA ALA A 96 4.80 -2.30 5.79
C ALA A 96 5.36 -0.91 5.48
N LEU A 97 5.39 0.00 6.46
CA LEU A 97 5.82 1.39 6.27
C LEU A 97 6.96 1.76 7.23
N SER A 98 7.95 2.49 6.72
CA SER A 98 9.09 3.02 7.49
C SER A 98 9.41 4.47 7.10
N SER A 99 9.61 5.36 8.07
CA SER A 99 10.25 6.68 7.89
C SER A 99 10.54 7.33 9.25
N ASP A 100 10.78 8.64 9.31
CA ASP A 100 10.87 9.42 10.56
C ASP A 100 9.48 9.97 10.98
N GLU A 101 8.70 10.52 10.02
CA GLU A 101 7.33 11.03 10.27
C GLU A 101 6.29 10.43 9.30
N GLN A 102 5.17 9.87 9.82
CA GLN A 102 4.05 9.37 8.96
C GLN A 102 2.62 9.67 9.42
N SER A 103 1.76 9.91 8.42
CA SER A 103 0.30 9.88 8.53
C SER A 103 -0.33 9.02 7.43
N PRO A 104 -0.25 7.67 7.52
CA PRO A 104 -0.75 6.79 6.49
C PRO A 104 -2.28 6.68 6.53
N THR A 105 -2.91 6.66 5.35
CA THR A 105 -4.35 6.41 5.20
C THR A 105 -4.57 5.12 4.42
N THR A 106 -5.22 4.14 5.04
CA THR A 106 -5.61 2.88 4.40
C THR A 106 -7.13 2.82 4.30
N VAL A 107 -7.66 2.60 3.09
CA VAL A 107 -9.09 2.40 2.83
C VAL A 107 -9.27 1.02 2.23
N LEU A 108 -10.02 0.16 2.91
CA LEU A 108 -10.33 -1.21 2.46
C LEU A 108 -11.83 -1.36 2.25
N SER A 109 -12.22 -2.03 1.16
CA SER A 109 -13.61 -2.35 0.84
C SER A 109 -13.72 -3.77 0.31
N GLY A 110 -14.49 -4.62 1.01
CA GLY A 110 -14.71 -6.01 0.62
C GLY A 110 -15.39 -6.81 1.72
N ASP A 111 -15.97 -7.96 1.39
CA ASP A 111 -16.84 -8.72 2.30
C ASP A 111 -16.05 -9.41 3.42
N GLU A 112 -14.90 -10.02 3.12
CA GLU A 112 -13.99 -10.63 4.13
C GLU A 112 -12.58 -10.02 4.06
N GLN A 113 -12.10 -9.41 5.17
CA GLN A 113 -10.82 -8.67 5.19
C GLN A 113 -10.00 -8.92 6.47
N SER A 114 -8.75 -9.38 6.31
CA SER A 114 -7.79 -9.55 7.44
C SER A 114 -6.50 -8.74 7.24
N PRO A 115 -6.56 -7.40 7.32
CA PRO A 115 -5.41 -6.56 7.02
C PRO A 115 -4.34 -6.61 8.10
N THR A 116 -3.09 -6.72 7.67
CA THR A 116 -1.91 -6.60 8.55
C THR A 116 -1.13 -5.34 8.19
N THR A 117 -0.98 -4.45 9.16
CA THR A 117 -0.23 -3.20 9.00
C THR A 117 0.94 -3.18 9.99
N VAL A 118 2.17 -3.01 9.49
CA VAL A 118 3.40 -2.90 10.28
C VAL A 118 4.01 -1.53 10.03
N LEU A 119 4.08 -0.69 11.05
CA LEU A 119 4.57 0.69 10.96
C LEU A 119 5.76 0.92 11.90
N SER A 120 6.77 1.66 11.41
CA SER A 120 7.94 2.07 12.17
C SER A 120 8.33 3.51 11.82
N SER A 121 8.29 4.42 12.79
CA SER A 121 8.80 5.81 12.67
C SER A 121 8.80 6.48 14.04
N ASP A 122 9.38 7.66 14.20
CA ASP A 122 9.38 8.38 15.48
C ASP A 122 7.97 8.91 15.83
N GLU A 123 7.25 9.49 14.84
CA GLU A 123 5.88 10.05 15.02
C GLU A 123 4.85 9.41 14.07
N GLN A 124 3.68 8.97 14.59
CA GLN A 124 2.63 8.31 13.79
C GLN A 124 1.16 8.66 14.11
N SER A 125 0.40 8.95 13.05
CA SER A 125 -1.07 9.08 13.09
C SER A 125 -1.77 8.27 11.97
N PRO A 126 -1.83 6.92 12.08
CA PRO A 126 -2.43 6.09 11.05
C PRO A 126 -3.96 6.14 11.09
N THR A 127 -4.58 6.27 9.92
CA THR A 127 -6.03 6.18 9.73
C THR A 127 -6.37 4.97 8.87
N THR A 128 -7.13 4.03 9.42
CA THR A 128 -7.69 2.90 8.69
C THR A 128 -9.20 3.05 8.58
N VAL A 129 -9.72 3.09 7.35
CA VAL A 129 -11.15 3.01 7.05
C VAL A 129 -11.42 1.64 6.44
N LEU A 130 -12.35 0.91 7.02
CA LEU A 130 -12.76 -0.41 6.56
C LEU A 130 -14.25 -0.37 6.19
N SER A 131 -14.68 -1.18 5.22
CA SER A 131 -16.09 -1.34 4.85
C SER A 131 -16.32 -2.74 4.31
N GLY A 132 -17.27 -3.48 4.90
CA GLY A 132 -17.41 -4.93 4.69
C GLY A 132 -18.22 -5.60 5.80
N ASP A 133 -18.48 -6.90 5.68
CA ASP A 133 -19.22 -7.69 6.67
C ASP A 133 -18.29 -8.37 7.72
N GLU A 134 -17.13 -8.93 7.34
CA GLU A 134 -16.23 -9.65 8.25
C GLU A 134 -14.79 -9.09 8.25
N GLN A 135 -14.34 -8.51 9.38
CA GLN A 135 -13.08 -7.75 9.43
C GLN A 135 -12.25 -7.99 10.69
N LEU A 136 -10.94 -8.29 10.51
CA LEU A 136 -10.00 -8.58 11.59
C LEU A 136 -8.65 -7.85 11.42
N PRO A 137 -8.60 -6.52 11.64
CA PRO A 137 -7.37 -5.75 11.47
C PRO A 137 -6.32 -6.06 12.54
N THR A 138 -5.08 -6.27 12.10
CA THR A 138 -3.89 -6.40 12.94
C THR A 138 -2.93 -5.25 12.65
N THR A 139 -2.63 -4.44 13.67
CA THR A 139 -1.68 -3.32 13.57
C THR A 139 -0.52 -3.51 14.53
N VAL A 140 0.70 -3.45 14.02
CA VAL A 140 1.96 -3.46 14.78
C VAL A 140 2.62 -2.10 14.59
N LEU A 141 2.86 -1.37 15.68
CA LEU A 141 3.43 -0.03 15.68
C LEU A 141 4.72 0.00 16.50
N SER A 142 5.76 0.68 16.01
CA SER A 142 7.03 0.92 16.72
C SER A 142 7.42 2.40 16.58
N SER A 143 7.04 3.20 17.57
CA SER A 143 7.20 4.67 17.59
C SER A 143 7.27 5.20 19.02
N ASP A 144 7.80 6.42 19.20
CA ASP A 144 7.78 7.12 20.50
C ASP A 144 6.40 7.78 20.75
N GLU A 145 5.75 8.33 19.70
CA GLU A 145 4.39 8.92 19.79
C GLU A 145 3.40 8.33 18.76
N GLN A 146 2.15 8.09 19.19
CA GLN A 146 1.13 7.33 18.42
C GLN A 146 -0.30 7.87 18.61
N SER A 147 -1.09 7.94 17.53
CA SER A 147 -2.54 8.20 17.57
C SER A 147 -3.30 7.45 16.45
N PRO A 148 -3.49 6.12 16.56
CA PRO A 148 -4.21 5.33 15.56
C PRO A 148 -5.72 5.56 15.59
N THR A 149 -6.33 5.67 14.41
CA THR A 149 -7.79 5.72 14.23
C THR A 149 -8.24 4.59 13.31
N ILE A 150 -9.22 3.79 13.77
CA ILE A 150 -9.90 2.78 12.95
C ILE A 150 -11.38 3.17 12.83
N VAL A 151 -11.88 3.20 11.60
CA VAL A 151 -13.28 3.44 11.23
C VAL A 151 -13.81 2.18 10.56
N LEU A 152 -15.03 1.79 10.95
CA LEU A 152 -15.84 0.69 10.40
C LEU A 152 -17.16 1.26 9.88
#